data_AF-A0A928GJZ6-F1
#
_entry.id   AF-A0A928GJZ6-F1
#
_cell.length_a   1.000
_cell.length_b   1.000
_cell.length_c   1.000
_cell.angle_alpha   90.00
_cell.angle_beta   90.00
_cell.angle_gamma   90.00
#
_symmetry.space_group_name_H-M   'P 1'
#
loop_
_entity.id
_entity.type
_entity.pdbx_description
1 polymer ?
#
loop_
_entity_poly.entity_id
_entity_poly.type
_entity_poly.pdbx_seq_one_letter_code
_entity_poly.pdbx_strand_id
1 'polypeptide(L)'
;MKKTLKFLLLGLLLVSCASKNKVLEFPLVGASNTTKLVFEKVELTDTATVLTVRGFAPEHWIKVSPNIHLVTQDKEYELIGSNGVELGKELFMPEDGDSCFTLTFEPLSNTCSEFDFIDVGAKDGWRVYDIDLTGKRNLANPTGLPCELKHTSKEASDTPEYAYTFGETTVNIHLMGYREGCVTDMVFPVNSMFEGQRSIDVEIDPATGTGSVTFMQYGTGCAFPVVNGCGYGQFFIAPNETVDLFVNLAYINQTLQYNYENYKNLAVKGCWTKGSVYDVLNNRDSEDVIALSDSLLIDEFIRYDMTADEFTGALIDFYRAVCEHADAQKSGSWAKEMCKADAFNVCLVFLNQDYRRWAERESSVPADYKHDPILPEHYARMFACVDIENPWLLMNDRSEEVAKAAQKMQPGSTDSTLACWGKARGAVEKAYKNELTDAELQTMRSWNNSFYADMCEEILRCTRESIANSSKDLEHVEDIAPEALFQAIIAPHKGKVILVDFWNTWCGPCRKAIKEIEPHKNGTLASDNIVWIYIASETSPIGTYSEMIPNIKGIHYRVNETQRDYLTSKLFDIDGIPSYVLVKKDGTFSLRNDLRDINKMVTVLKEELEKE
;
A
#
# COMPACT_ATOMS: atom_id res chain seq x y z
N MET A 1 9.51 77.24 56.74
CA MET A 1 8.03 77.40 56.59
C MET A 1 7.56 76.55 55.41
N LYS A 2 6.62 75.60 55.64
CA LYS A 2 5.62 75.04 54.69
C LYS A 2 6.10 74.67 53.26
N LYS A 3 6.07 73.43 52.77
CA LYS A 3 4.89 72.55 52.63
C LYS A 3 5.29 71.12 52.26
N THR A 4 4.55 70.19 52.86
CA THR A 4 4.27 68.79 52.53
C THR A 4 3.82 68.54 51.08
N LEU A 5 4.29 67.43 50.49
CA LEU A 5 3.55 66.68 49.48
C LEU A 5 3.65 65.18 49.82
N LYS A 6 2.56 64.62 50.35
CA LYS A 6 2.35 63.18 50.53
C LYS A 6 1.67 62.67 49.26
N PHE A 7 2.31 61.76 48.52
CA PHE A 7 1.62 60.92 47.54
C PHE A 7 1.28 59.60 48.22
N LEU A 8 -0.01 59.33 48.31
CA LEU A 8 -0.62 58.07 48.71
C LEU A 8 -0.67 57.19 47.45
N LEU A 9 0.09 56.09 47.40
CA LEU A 9 -0.14 55.03 46.41
C LEU A 9 -0.61 53.78 47.17
N LEU A 10 -1.92 53.59 47.13
CA LEU A 10 -2.61 52.39 47.57
C LEU A 10 -2.38 51.33 46.48
N GLY A 11 -1.43 50.43 46.69
CA GLY A 11 -1.22 49.28 45.82
C GLY A 11 -2.29 48.23 46.06
N LEU A 12 -3.28 48.16 45.17
CA LEU A 12 -4.13 46.98 45.00
C LEU A 12 -3.25 45.81 44.53
N LEU A 13 -3.03 44.83 45.40
CA LEU A 13 -2.64 43.49 45.01
C LEU A 13 -3.86 42.82 44.38
N LEU A 14 -4.06 43.06 43.07
CA LEU A 14 -4.83 42.14 42.24
C LEU A 14 -3.93 40.92 42.01
N VAL A 15 -4.19 39.85 42.76
CA VAL A 15 -3.75 38.52 42.36
C VAL A 15 -4.53 38.18 41.10
N SER A 16 -3.96 38.43 39.92
CA SER A 16 -4.50 37.83 38.70
C SER A 16 -4.22 36.34 38.78
N CYS A 17 -5.22 35.55 39.17
CA CYS A 17 -5.30 34.17 38.71
C CYS A 17 -5.53 34.24 37.19
N ALA A 18 -4.46 34.45 36.43
CA ALA A 18 -4.47 34.16 35.02
C ALA A 18 -4.40 32.64 34.93
N SER A 19 -5.56 31.97 34.83
CA SER A 19 -5.59 30.65 34.23
C SER A 19 -5.02 30.82 32.83
N LYS A 20 -3.84 30.24 32.61
CA LYS A 20 -3.20 30.29 31.30
C LYS A 20 -3.98 29.31 30.42
N ASN A 21 -4.91 29.83 29.62
CA ASN A 21 -5.47 29.09 28.49
C ASN A 21 -4.30 28.46 27.72
N LYS A 22 -4.36 27.15 27.51
CA LYS A 22 -3.32 26.40 26.81
C LYS A 22 -3.79 26.16 25.39
N VAL A 23 -3.07 26.71 24.43
CA VAL A 23 -3.35 26.51 23.00
C VAL A 23 -2.19 25.75 22.40
N LEU A 24 -2.49 24.64 21.74
CA LEU A 24 -1.54 23.84 20.98
C LEU A 24 -2.02 23.78 19.55
N GLU A 25 -1.13 24.08 18.62
CA GLU A 25 -1.37 23.89 17.19
C GLU A 25 -0.70 22.59 16.75
N PHE A 26 -1.42 21.80 15.97
CA PHE A 26 -0.99 20.51 15.42
C PHE A 26 -0.34 19.59 16.47
N PRO A 27 -1.09 19.18 17.52
CA PRO A 27 -0.57 18.25 18.53
C PRO A 27 -0.17 16.92 17.88
N LEU A 28 0.90 16.29 18.37
CA LEU A 28 1.26 14.95 17.93
C LEU A 28 0.15 13.95 18.27
N VAL A 29 0.02 12.93 17.43
CA VAL A 29 -0.88 11.80 17.60
C VAL A 29 -0.05 10.52 17.61
N GLY A 30 -0.26 9.67 18.63
CA GLY A 30 0.49 8.42 18.78
C GLY A 30 0.01 7.30 17.85
N ALA A 31 -1.30 7.06 17.78
CA ALA A 31 -1.87 6.04 16.91
C ALA A 31 -3.30 6.40 16.50
N SER A 32 -3.77 5.89 15.36
CA SER A 32 -5.12 6.15 14.86
C SER A 32 -5.63 5.02 13.97
N ASN A 33 -6.93 4.72 14.07
CA ASN A 33 -7.62 3.85 13.11
C ASN A 33 -8.11 4.58 11.85
N THR A 34 -7.87 5.89 11.76
CA THR A 34 -8.31 6.74 10.65
C THR A 34 -7.22 7.72 10.24
N THR A 35 -7.13 7.97 8.93
CA THR A 35 -6.28 9.02 8.35
C THR A 35 -7.08 10.20 7.82
N LYS A 36 -8.40 10.19 8.06
CA LYS A 36 -9.33 11.23 7.62
C LYS A 36 -9.35 12.46 8.52
N LEU A 37 -8.63 12.46 9.64
CA LEU A 37 -8.70 13.51 10.65
C LEU A 37 -7.32 14.11 10.89
N VAL A 38 -7.25 15.44 10.89
CA VAL A 38 -6.09 16.20 11.36
C VAL A 38 -6.55 17.18 12.43
N PHE A 39 -5.94 17.11 13.61
CA PHE A 39 -6.20 18.05 14.70
C PHE A 39 -5.33 19.28 14.47
N GLU A 40 -5.91 20.39 14.01
CA GLU A 40 -5.17 21.63 13.77
C GLU A 40 -4.87 22.36 15.07
N LYS A 41 -5.79 22.31 16.03
CA LYS A 41 -5.67 23.09 17.26
C LYS A 41 -6.42 22.46 18.42
N VAL A 42 -5.81 22.53 19.61
CA VAL A 42 -6.41 22.17 20.90
C VAL A 42 -6.34 23.38 21.83
N GLU A 43 -7.48 23.84 22.30
CA GLU A 43 -7.60 24.95 23.23
C GLU A 43 -8.18 24.45 24.55
N LEU A 44 -7.39 24.55 25.63
CA LEU A 44 -7.84 24.28 26.98
C LEU A 44 -8.17 25.59 27.68
N THR A 45 -9.37 25.65 28.22
CA THR A 45 -9.86 26.75 29.06
C THR A 45 -10.44 26.19 30.34
N ASP A 46 -10.74 27.05 31.31
CA ASP A 46 -11.39 26.61 32.57
C ASP A 46 -12.81 26.07 32.36
N THR A 47 -13.42 26.34 31.20
CA THR A 47 -14.84 26.01 30.92
C THR A 47 -15.04 24.96 29.83
N ALA A 48 -14.06 24.75 28.97
CA ALA A 48 -14.16 23.80 27.86
C ALA A 48 -12.79 23.42 27.29
N THR A 49 -12.76 22.27 26.63
CA THR A 49 -11.72 21.91 25.67
C THR A 49 -12.29 22.04 24.25
N VAL A 50 -11.64 22.81 23.40
CA VAL A 50 -12.07 23.01 22.01
C VAL A 50 -11.03 22.42 21.06
N LEU A 51 -11.47 21.52 20.19
CA LEU A 51 -10.68 20.95 19.11
C LEU A 51 -11.07 21.61 17.80
N THR A 52 -10.10 22.14 17.05
CA THR A 52 -10.26 22.47 15.62
C THR A 52 -9.74 21.28 14.81
N VAL A 53 -10.61 20.71 13.99
CA VAL A 53 -10.37 19.46 13.27
C VAL A 53 -10.62 19.68 11.79
N ARG A 54 -9.69 19.20 10.96
CA ARG A 54 -9.92 18.99 9.53
C ARG A 54 -10.34 17.55 9.27
N GLY A 55 -11.43 17.42 8.53
CA GLY A 55 -11.84 16.17 7.90
C GLY A 55 -11.34 16.12 6.45
N PHE A 56 -10.88 14.95 6.02
CA PHE A 56 -10.44 14.68 4.66
C PHE A 56 -11.16 13.45 4.08
N ALA A 57 -11.99 13.66 3.05
CA ALA A 57 -12.61 12.60 2.25
C ALA A 57 -13.07 13.12 0.88
N PRO A 58 -12.17 13.30 -0.11
CA PRO A 58 -12.51 13.82 -1.44
C PRO A 58 -13.71 13.13 -2.08
N GLU A 59 -14.67 13.93 -2.55
CA GLU A 59 -15.93 13.49 -3.17
C GLU A 59 -16.78 12.51 -2.33
N HIS A 60 -16.47 12.38 -1.04
CA HIS A 60 -17.11 11.50 -0.08
C HIS A 60 -17.60 12.27 1.14
N TRP A 61 -18.18 11.58 2.11
CA TRP A 61 -18.67 12.17 3.35
C TRP A 61 -17.90 11.65 4.57
N ILE A 62 -17.91 12.45 5.63
CA ILE A 62 -17.58 12.02 7.00
C ILE A 62 -18.80 12.16 7.88
N LYS A 63 -18.84 11.41 8.98
CA LYS A 63 -19.92 11.50 9.96
C LYS A 63 -19.31 11.57 11.35
N VAL A 64 -19.53 12.69 12.02
CA VAL A 64 -19.08 12.90 13.41
C VAL A 64 -20.16 12.35 14.34
N SER A 65 -19.83 11.30 15.08
CA SER A 65 -20.74 10.70 16.06
C SER A 65 -20.96 11.64 17.25
N PRO A 66 -22.19 11.71 17.81
CA PRO A 66 -22.44 12.42 19.06
C PRO A 66 -21.82 11.73 20.27
N ASN A 67 -21.38 10.46 20.15
CA ASN A 67 -20.80 9.67 21.23
C ASN A 67 -19.28 9.76 21.30
N ILE A 68 -18.68 10.73 20.62
CA ILE A 68 -17.26 10.99 20.71
C ILE A 68 -16.95 11.59 22.09
N HIS A 69 -15.95 11.03 22.76
CA HIS A 69 -15.44 11.48 24.05
C HIS A 69 -13.95 11.78 23.94
N LEU A 70 -13.48 12.70 24.78
CA LEU A 70 -12.06 12.72 25.12
C LEU A 70 -11.85 11.77 26.29
N VAL A 71 -10.83 10.93 26.23
CA VAL A 71 -10.55 9.94 27.26
C VAL A 71 -9.16 10.18 27.82
N THR A 72 -9.05 10.25 29.15
CA THR A 72 -7.78 10.23 29.86
C THR A 72 -7.71 8.99 30.75
N GLN A 73 -6.58 8.76 31.42
CA GLN A 73 -6.43 7.62 32.34
C GLN A 73 -7.49 7.60 33.46
N ASP A 74 -8.01 8.78 33.84
CA ASP A 74 -8.87 8.93 35.02
C ASP A 74 -10.35 9.16 34.68
N LYS A 75 -10.66 9.68 33.48
CA LYS A 75 -11.99 10.19 33.15
C LYS A 75 -12.27 10.27 31.64
N GLU A 76 -13.55 10.08 31.29
CA GLU A 76 -14.13 10.43 29.99
C GLU A 76 -14.80 11.82 30.03
N TYR A 77 -14.66 12.60 28.96
CA TYR A 77 -15.13 13.97 28.84
C TYR A 77 -16.09 14.05 27.65
N GLU A 78 -17.34 14.40 27.93
CA GLU A 78 -18.42 14.40 26.94
C GLU A 78 -18.27 15.54 25.91
N LEU A 79 -18.72 15.26 24.68
CA LEU A 79 -18.93 16.26 23.65
C LEU A 79 -20.15 17.12 23.98
N ILE A 80 -19.94 18.41 24.21
CA ILE A 80 -20.99 19.36 24.62
C ILE A 80 -21.42 20.31 23.49
N GLY A 81 -20.71 20.33 22.35
CA GLY A 81 -21.12 21.10 21.19
C GLY A 81 -20.24 20.91 19.96
N SER A 82 -20.76 21.33 18.81
CA SER A 82 -20.02 21.37 17.54
C SER A 82 -20.35 22.65 16.77
N ASN A 83 -19.44 23.06 15.89
CA ASN A 83 -19.67 24.14 14.93
C ASN A 83 -19.01 23.76 13.59
N GLY A 84 -19.71 24.03 12.47
CA GLY A 84 -19.29 23.59 11.14
C GLY A 84 -19.63 22.13 10.81
N VAL A 85 -20.20 21.37 11.75
CA VAL A 85 -20.69 19.99 11.51
C VAL A 85 -21.93 19.69 12.36
N GLU A 86 -22.91 19.01 11.76
CA GLU A 86 -24.08 18.50 12.48
C GLU A 86 -23.84 17.05 12.93
N LEU A 87 -23.92 16.81 14.23
CA LEU A 87 -23.61 15.50 14.82
C LEU A 87 -24.60 14.42 14.35
N GLY A 88 -24.06 13.24 14.03
CA GLY A 88 -24.82 12.08 13.57
C GLY A 88 -25.28 12.15 12.11
N LYS A 89 -25.03 13.26 11.40
CA LYS A 89 -25.33 13.40 9.97
C LYS A 89 -24.07 13.34 9.11
N GLU A 90 -24.27 12.99 7.85
CA GLU A 90 -23.23 13.01 6.83
C GLU A 90 -22.88 14.46 6.48
N LEU A 91 -21.60 14.80 6.58
CA LEU A 91 -21.01 16.01 6.04
C LEU A 91 -20.32 15.63 4.73
N PHE A 92 -20.91 15.99 3.58
CA PHE A 92 -20.29 15.81 2.28
C PHE A 92 -19.13 16.79 2.11
N MET A 93 -17.97 16.26 1.72
CA MET A 93 -16.77 17.06 1.51
C MET A 93 -16.79 17.74 0.13
N PRO A 94 -16.13 18.91 -0.01
CA PRO A 94 -15.81 19.51 -1.30
C PRO A 94 -14.88 18.63 -2.16
N GLU A 95 -14.63 19.07 -3.40
CA GLU A 95 -13.80 18.35 -4.39
C GLU A 95 -12.37 18.08 -3.90
N ASP A 96 -11.77 19.06 -3.22
CA ASP A 96 -10.45 18.91 -2.58
C ASP A 96 -10.50 18.01 -1.32
N GLY A 97 -11.69 17.60 -0.91
CA GLY A 97 -11.93 16.71 0.22
C GLY A 97 -11.78 17.32 1.59
N ASP A 98 -11.47 18.61 1.71
CA ASP A 98 -11.06 19.24 2.96
C ASP A 98 -12.21 20.05 3.59
N SER A 99 -12.47 19.83 4.88
CA SER A 99 -13.41 20.67 5.64
C SER A 99 -12.98 20.83 7.08
N CYS A 100 -13.02 22.06 7.59
CA CYS A 100 -12.68 22.39 8.97
C CYS A 100 -13.94 22.60 9.82
N PHE A 101 -13.95 22.01 11.01
CA PHE A 101 -15.02 22.15 12.00
C PHE A 101 -14.43 22.16 13.41
N THR A 102 -15.22 22.59 14.39
CA THR A 102 -14.80 22.59 15.80
C THR A 102 -15.68 21.71 16.65
N LEU A 103 -15.08 20.99 17.58
CA LEU A 103 -15.75 20.17 18.59
C LEU A 103 -15.41 20.71 19.98
N THR A 104 -16.44 20.90 20.80
CA THR A 104 -16.32 21.45 22.15
C THR A 104 -16.68 20.37 23.16
N PHE A 105 -15.79 20.12 24.10
CA PHE A 105 -15.91 19.10 25.14
C PHE A 105 -15.89 19.72 26.54
N GLU A 106 -16.27 18.92 27.54
CA GLU A 106 -15.99 19.24 28.94
C GLU A 106 -14.51 19.63 29.15
N PRO A 107 -14.19 20.54 30.10
CA PRO A 107 -12.83 21.04 30.29
C PRO A 107 -11.87 19.95 30.77
N LEU A 108 -10.82 19.70 29.97
CA LEU A 108 -9.63 18.99 30.45
C LEU A 108 -8.82 19.89 31.40
N SER A 109 -8.12 19.27 32.35
CA SER A 109 -7.19 20.00 33.21
C SER A 109 -6.05 20.63 32.38
N ASN A 110 -5.66 21.86 32.71
CA ASN A 110 -4.46 22.49 32.13
C ASN A 110 -3.15 21.74 32.45
N THR A 111 -3.17 20.84 33.44
CA THR A 111 -2.04 19.93 33.76
C THR A 111 -2.06 18.63 32.96
N CYS A 112 -3.10 18.39 32.15
CA CYS A 112 -3.20 17.22 31.30
C CYS A 112 -2.06 17.22 30.27
N SER A 113 -1.38 16.08 30.13
CA SER A 113 -0.26 15.89 29.20
C SER A 113 -0.69 15.26 27.87
N GLU A 114 -1.77 14.48 27.86
CA GLU A 114 -2.27 13.78 26.67
C GLU A 114 -3.72 13.34 26.87
N PHE A 115 -4.44 13.06 25.78
CA PHE A 115 -5.78 12.47 25.81
C PHE A 115 -6.03 11.65 24.53
N ASP A 116 -7.01 10.76 24.58
CA ASP A 116 -7.52 10.02 23.43
C ASP A 116 -8.83 10.65 22.93
N PHE A 117 -9.14 10.47 21.65
CA PHE A 117 -10.38 10.87 21.01
C PHE A 117 -11.08 9.62 20.48
N ILE A 118 -12.16 9.21 21.13
CA ILE A 118 -12.79 7.89 20.96
C ILE A 118 -14.29 8.03 20.73
N ASP A 119 -14.82 7.38 19.70
CA ASP A 119 -16.26 7.17 19.52
C ASP A 119 -16.73 5.97 20.38
N VAL A 120 -17.22 6.27 21.57
CA VAL A 120 -17.50 5.27 22.61
C VAL A 120 -18.69 4.40 22.21
N GLY A 121 -18.52 3.09 22.31
CA GLY A 121 -19.56 2.10 21.99
C GLY A 121 -19.75 1.82 20.49
N ALA A 122 -19.02 2.50 19.61
CA ALA A 122 -19.02 2.23 18.18
C ALA A 122 -17.93 1.20 17.84
N LYS A 123 -18.33 0.07 17.22
CA LYS A 123 -17.39 -0.99 16.79
C LYS A 123 -16.35 -0.45 15.80
N ASP A 124 -16.82 0.31 14.82
CA ASP A 124 -16.04 0.90 13.71
C ASP A 124 -15.90 2.43 13.86
N GLY A 125 -16.08 2.92 15.09
CA GLY A 125 -15.96 4.34 15.40
C GLY A 125 -14.52 4.83 15.35
N TRP A 126 -14.33 6.15 15.27
CA TRP A 126 -13.00 6.74 15.28
C TRP A 126 -12.29 6.52 16.60
N ARG A 127 -11.02 6.13 16.52
CA ARG A 127 -10.13 5.96 17.65
C ARG A 127 -8.79 6.62 17.32
N VAL A 128 -8.48 7.68 18.04
CA VAL A 128 -7.22 8.41 17.94
C VAL A 128 -6.62 8.48 19.33
N TYR A 129 -5.38 8.04 19.47
CA TYR A 129 -4.73 7.86 20.77
C TYR A 129 -3.54 8.79 20.95
N ASP A 130 -3.27 9.08 22.22
CA ASP A 130 -2.09 9.80 22.70
C ASP A 130 -1.93 11.18 22.01
N ILE A 131 -3.02 11.96 21.94
CA ILE A 131 -2.98 13.35 21.44
C ILE A 131 -2.21 14.21 22.44
N ASP A 132 -1.00 14.64 22.05
CA ASP A 132 -0.05 15.32 22.93
C ASP A 132 -0.52 16.73 23.29
N LEU A 133 -0.56 17.00 24.58
CA LEU A 133 -0.74 18.34 25.13
C LEU A 133 0.57 18.93 25.63
N THR A 134 1.71 18.24 25.58
CA THR A 134 2.98 18.78 26.11
C THR A 134 3.64 19.80 25.17
N GLY A 135 3.25 19.82 23.90
CA GLY A 135 3.81 20.67 22.85
C GLY A 135 5.05 20.06 22.20
N LYS A 136 5.23 18.74 22.29
CA LYS A 136 6.27 18.02 21.56
C LYS A 136 5.98 18.14 20.06
N ARG A 137 7.06 18.24 19.27
CA ARG A 137 6.99 18.38 17.80
C ARG A 137 7.40 17.11 17.04
N ASN A 138 7.99 16.12 17.71
CA ASN A 138 8.34 14.81 17.13
C ASN A 138 8.40 13.71 18.20
N LEU A 139 8.12 12.47 17.81
CA LEU A 139 8.46 11.24 18.53
C LEU A 139 9.79 10.68 18.02
N ALA A 140 10.92 11.27 18.47
CA ALA A 140 12.25 10.86 18.00
C ALA A 140 12.57 9.37 18.25
N ASN A 141 11.94 8.74 19.25
CA ASN A 141 12.06 7.30 19.52
C ASN A 141 10.69 6.76 19.95
N PRO A 142 9.95 6.07 19.06
CA PRO A 142 8.66 5.51 19.42
C PRO A 142 8.79 4.46 20.53
N THR A 143 7.79 4.41 21.40
CA THR A 143 7.70 3.39 22.45
C THR A 143 7.64 2.00 21.82
N GLY A 144 8.51 1.08 22.27
CA GLY A 144 8.61 -0.27 21.73
C GLY A 144 9.77 -0.48 20.75
N LEU A 145 10.45 0.59 20.30
CA LEU A 145 11.64 0.45 19.45
C LEU A 145 12.83 -0.11 20.25
N PRO A 146 13.42 -1.26 19.84
CA PRO A 146 14.64 -1.79 20.44
C PRO A 146 15.76 -0.75 20.49
N CYS A 147 16.51 -0.71 21.60
CA CYS A 147 17.53 0.31 21.81
C CYS A 147 18.63 0.29 20.75
N GLU A 148 18.99 -0.88 20.22
CA GLU A 148 19.97 -1.01 19.14
C GLU A 148 19.53 -0.38 17.81
N LEU A 149 18.22 -0.20 17.58
CA LEU A 149 17.68 0.39 16.34
C LEU A 149 17.55 1.92 16.42
N LYS A 150 17.81 2.53 17.58
CA LYS A 150 17.73 3.99 17.78
C LYS A 150 18.91 4.75 17.17
N HIS A 151 20.01 4.05 16.89
CA HIS A 151 21.25 4.61 16.38
C HIS A 151 21.82 3.66 15.33
N THR A 152 21.42 3.86 14.08
CA THR A 152 22.00 3.10 12.97
C THR A 152 23.37 3.66 12.65
N SER A 153 24.39 2.80 12.74
CA SER A 153 25.77 3.22 12.55
C SER A 153 26.02 3.64 11.11
N LYS A 154 26.67 4.80 10.91
CA LYS A 154 27.15 5.31 9.61
C LYS A 154 28.23 4.45 8.95
N GLU A 155 28.62 3.33 9.55
CA GLU A 155 29.86 2.60 9.26
C GLU A 155 29.67 1.09 9.01
N ALA A 156 28.59 0.67 8.36
CA ALA A 156 28.61 -0.65 7.74
C ALA A 156 29.39 -0.55 6.42
N SER A 157 30.62 -1.10 6.41
CA SER A 157 31.48 -1.21 5.23
C SER A 157 30.99 -2.23 4.21
N ASP A 158 30.08 -3.11 4.63
CA ASP A 158 29.71 -4.28 3.85
C ASP A 158 28.50 -3.93 2.98
N THR A 159 28.76 -3.85 1.69
CA THR A 159 27.76 -3.68 0.64
C THR A 159 26.88 -4.94 0.61
N PRO A 160 25.60 -4.87 0.99
CA PRO A 160 24.73 -6.05 0.94
C PRO A 160 24.54 -6.52 -0.52
N GLU A 161 24.58 -7.83 -0.72
CA GLU A 161 24.43 -8.46 -2.04
C GLU A 161 22.98 -8.87 -2.31
N TYR A 162 22.62 -8.96 -3.59
CA TYR A 162 21.34 -9.52 -4.01
C TYR A 162 21.34 -11.04 -3.75
N ALA A 163 20.32 -11.54 -3.07
CA ALA A 163 20.17 -12.96 -2.78
C ALA A 163 19.57 -13.69 -4.00
N TYR A 164 20.37 -14.46 -4.72
CA TYR A 164 19.89 -15.36 -5.79
C TYR A 164 19.56 -16.74 -5.23
N THR A 165 18.55 -16.78 -4.37
CA THR A 165 18.06 -18.01 -3.73
C THR A 165 16.54 -17.96 -3.60
N PHE A 166 15.93 -19.03 -3.13
CA PHE A 166 14.51 -19.06 -2.78
C PHE A 166 14.30 -19.86 -1.51
N GLY A 167 13.15 -19.67 -0.88
CA GLY A 167 12.81 -20.34 0.37
C GLY A 167 11.77 -19.56 1.17
N GLU A 168 11.40 -20.12 2.32
CA GLU A 168 10.41 -19.52 3.19
C GLU A 168 11.02 -18.36 4.00
N THR A 169 10.39 -17.19 3.90
CA THR A 169 10.73 -16.02 4.72
C THR A 169 9.64 -15.79 5.73
N THR A 170 10.03 -15.55 6.99
CA THR A 170 9.11 -15.21 8.06
C THR A 170 9.28 -13.75 8.46
N VAL A 171 8.17 -13.01 8.52
CA VAL A 171 8.14 -11.61 8.99
C VAL A 171 7.31 -11.54 10.25
N ASN A 172 7.94 -11.21 11.37
CA ASN A 172 7.29 -10.93 12.65
C ASN A 172 7.02 -9.42 12.74
N ILE A 173 5.77 -9.04 12.95
CA ILE A 173 5.33 -7.64 12.96
C ILE A 173 5.19 -7.18 14.41
N HIS A 174 5.71 -5.98 14.67
CA HIS A 174 5.60 -5.27 15.94
C HIS A 174 5.07 -3.87 15.69
N LEU A 175 3.78 -3.63 15.98
CA LEU A 175 3.17 -2.31 15.85
C LEU A 175 3.50 -1.47 17.09
N MET A 176 4.37 -0.48 16.91
CA MET A 176 4.79 0.42 17.99
C MET A 176 3.73 1.47 18.27
N GLY A 177 3.43 1.68 19.55
CA GLY A 177 2.31 2.54 19.98
C GLY A 177 0.94 1.88 19.75
N TYR A 178 0.88 0.56 19.57
CA TYR A 178 -0.39 -0.14 19.38
C TYR A 178 -1.33 0.05 20.57
N ARG A 179 -2.60 0.28 20.23
CA ARG A 179 -3.74 0.28 21.13
C ARG A 179 -4.82 -0.60 20.53
N GLU A 180 -5.54 -1.31 21.39
CA GLU A 180 -6.62 -2.21 20.97
C GLU A 180 -7.61 -1.47 20.05
N GLY A 181 -7.86 -2.04 18.88
CA GLY A 181 -8.83 -1.48 17.93
C GLY A 181 -8.29 -0.37 17.01
N CYS A 182 -6.98 -0.04 17.06
CA CYS A 182 -6.32 0.80 16.07
C CYS A 182 -6.11 0.10 14.73
N VAL A 183 -5.71 -1.17 14.79
CA VAL A 183 -5.30 -2.00 13.66
C VAL A 183 -5.73 -3.43 13.95
N THR A 184 -6.39 -4.07 12.98
CA THR A 184 -6.81 -5.49 13.05
C THR A 184 -5.97 -6.37 12.14
N ASP A 185 -5.50 -5.79 11.05
CA ASP A 185 -4.70 -6.44 10.06
C ASP A 185 -3.73 -5.44 9.43
N MET A 186 -2.64 -5.98 8.91
CA MET A 186 -1.65 -5.26 8.15
C MET A 186 -1.47 -5.98 6.83
N VAL A 187 -1.23 -5.21 5.77
CA VAL A 187 -0.82 -5.77 4.48
C VAL A 187 0.57 -5.24 4.19
N PHE A 188 1.45 -6.07 3.66
CA PHE A 188 2.68 -5.58 3.04
C PHE A 188 2.84 -6.20 1.65
N PRO A 189 2.63 -5.41 0.59
CA PRO A 189 3.00 -5.85 -0.75
C PRO A 189 4.50 -6.10 -0.84
N VAL A 190 4.89 -7.22 -1.44
CA VAL A 190 6.27 -7.62 -1.68
C VAL A 190 6.48 -7.67 -3.18
N ASN A 191 7.45 -6.88 -3.66
CA ASN A 191 7.95 -6.93 -5.02
C ASN A 191 9.15 -7.89 -5.02
N SER A 192 8.89 -9.17 -5.31
CA SER A 192 9.92 -10.19 -5.49
C SER A 192 10.35 -10.30 -6.95
N MET A 193 11.39 -11.09 -7.21
CA MET A 193 11.87 -11.31 -8.57
C MET A 193 10.79 -12.00 -9.42
N PHE A 194 10.24 -11.28 -10.41
CA PHE A 194 9.25 -11.76 -11.41
C PHE A 194 7.83 -12.07 -10.95
N GLU A 195 7.56 -12.21 -9.65
CA GLU A 195 6.20 -12.39 -9.14
C GLU A 195 5.35 -11.10 -9.22
N GLY A 196 5.97 -9.99 -9.62
CA GLY A 196 5.36 -8.67 -9.51
C GLY A 196 5.11 -8.31 -8.04
N GLN A 197 4.05 -7.55 -7.80
CA GLN A 197 3.66 -7.16 -6.46
C GLN A 197 2.69 -8.19 -5.85
N ARG A 198 3.16 -8.99 -4.89
CA ARG A 198 2.34 -9.92 -4.11
C ARG A 198 1.95 -9.29 -2.77
N SER A 199 0.66 -9.07 -2.54
CA SER A 199 0.17 -8.61 -1.23
C SER A 199 0.20 -9.75 -0.22
N ILE A 200 0.91 -9.54 0.90
CA ILE A 200 0.89 -10.45 2.05
C ILE A 200 0.02 -9.83 3.14
N ASP A 201 -1.06 -10.50 3.50
CA ASP A 201 -1.94 -10.13 4.61
C ASP A 201 -1.44 -10.76 5.91
N VAL A 202 -1.48 -9.99 7.00
CA VAL A 202 -1.15 -10.48 8.35
C VAL A 202 -2.20 -10.02 9.34
N GLU A 203 -2.73 -10.98 10.10
CA GLU A 203 -3.60 -10.69 11.23
C GLU A 203 -2.77 -10.19 12.41
N ILE A 204 -3.30 -9.19 13.10
CA ILE A 204 -2.66 -8.59 14.27
C ILE A 204 -3.38 -9.09 15.53
N ASP A 205 -2.60 -9.62 16.48
CA ASP A 205 -3.11 -9.98 17.79
C ASP A 205 -3.62 -8.71 18.51
N PRO A 206 -4.92 -8.63 18.83
CA PRO A 206 -5.51 -7.44 19.44
C PRO A 206 -4.99 -7.16 20.86
N ALA A 207 -4.38 -8.15 21.54
CA ALA A 207 -3.83 -7.97 22.88
C ALA A 207 -2.42 -7.37 22.88
N THR A 208 -1.64 -7.62 21.82
CA THR A 208 -0.20 -7.29 21.80
C THR A 208 0.18 -6.32 20.68
N GLY A 209 -0.63 -6.20 19.62
CA GLY A 209 -0.25 -5.46 18.42
C GLY A 209 0.82 -6.16 17.59
N THR A 210 0.99 -7.48 17.74
CA THR A 210 1.98 -8.27 17.00
C THR A 210 1.33 -9.19 15.98
N GLY A 211 2.04 -9.52 14.92
CA GLY A 211 1.62 -10.51 13.92
C GLY A 211 2.81 -11.34 13.43
N SER A 212 2.57 -12.43 12.72
CA SER A 212 3.62 -13.18 12.07
C SER A 212 3.08 -13.85 10.81
N VAL A 213 3.89 -13.87 9.76
CA VAL A 213 3.55 -14.54 8.49
C VAL A 213 4.79 -15.16 7.88
N THR A 214 4.60 -16.34 7.29
CA THR A 214 5.63 -17.05 6.53
C THR A 214 5.14 -17.21 5.09
N PHE A 215 6.00 -16.91 4.12
CA PHE A 215 5.67 -17.07 2.71
C PHE A 215 6.90 -17.49 1.90
N MET A 216 6.66 -18.21 0.81
CA MET A 216 7.71 -18.55 -0.16
C MET A 216 8.16 -17.27 -0.87
N GLN A 217 9.47 -17.06 -0.93
CA GLN A 217 10.09 -15.91 -1.56
C GLN A 217 11.15 -16.36 -2.58
N TYR A 218 11.18 -15.70 -3.73
CA TYR A 218 12.15 -15.93 -4.79
C TYR A 218 13.01 -14.68 -5.03
N GLY A 219 14.29 -14.79 -4.69
CA GLY A 219 15.24 -13.68 -4.73
C GLY A 219 15.00 -12.62 -3.66
N THR A 220 15.86 -11.59 -3.62
CA THR A 220 15.59 -10.41 -2.78
C THR A 220 14.32 -9.69 -3.22
N GLY A 221 13.48 -9.37 -2.26
CA GLY A 221 12.24 -8.62 -2.46
C GLY A 221 12.28 -7.24 -1.78
N CYS A 222 11.52 -6.30 -2.31
CA CYS A 222 11.23 -5.00 -1.68
C CYS A 222 9.79 -5.00 -1.18
N ALA A 223 9.60 -4.81 0.12
CA ALA A 223 8.30 -4.89 0.80
C ALA A 223 7.84 -3.52 1.34
N PHE A 224 6.54 -3.27 1.28
CA PHE A 224 5.92 -1.98 1.63
C PHE A 224 4.90 -2.16 2.76
N PRO A 225 5.24 -1.87 4.03
CA PRO A 225 4.27 -1.97 5.12
C PRO A 225 3.10 -1.00 4.91
N VAL A 226 1.88 -1.53 4.87
CA VAL A 226 0.64 -0.76 4.74
C VAL A 226 -0.28 -1.05 5.92
N VAL A 227 -0.59 0.00 6.70
CA VAL A 227 -1.53 -0.07 7.83
C VAL A 227 -2.60 0.99 7.61
N ASN A 228 -3.88 0.59 7.76
CA ASN A 228 -5.04 1.47 7.56
C ASN A 228 -5.02 2.21 6.19
N GLY A 229 -4.51 1.54 5.16
CA GLY A 229 -4.41 2.09 3.79
C GLY A 229 -3.25 3.03 3.55
N CYS A 230 -2.35 3.22 4.52
CA CYS A 230 -1.20 4.13 4.40
C CYS A 230 0.12 3.37 4.47
N GLY A 231 1.07 3.76 3.62
CA GLY A 231 2.41 3.17 3.58
C GLY A 231 3.31 3.72 4.68
N TYR A 232 4.15 2.86 5.26
CA TYR A 232 5.09 3.18 6.35
C TYR A 232 6.56 3.07 5.92
N GLY A 233 6.82 3.29 4.62
CA GLY A 233 8.14 3.17 4.02
C GLY A 233 8.31 1.88 3.23
N GLN A 234 9.55 1.43 3.07
CA GLN A 234 9.91 0.19 2.38
C GLN A 234 11.07 -0.49 3.09
N PHE A 235 11.19 -1.81 2.92
CA PHE A 235 12.32 -2.60 3.41
C PHE A 235 12.63 -3.75 2.46
N PHE A 236 13.90 -4.13 2.37
CA PHE A 236 14.36 -5.28 1.61
C PHE A 236 14.40 -6.52 2.49
N ILE A 237 14.11 -7.68 1.90
CA ILE A 237 14.11 -9.00 2.55
C ILE A 237 14.75 -10.05 1.65
N ALA A 238 15.48 -11.00 2.22
CA ALA A 238 16.00 -12.16 1.49
C ALA A 238 15.21 -13.44 1.83
N PRO A 239 15.21 -14.44 0.93
CA PRO A 239 14.65 -15.75 1.23
C PRO A 239 15.39 -16.47 2.37
N ASN A 240 14.66 -17.30 3.13
CA ASN A 240 15.17 -18.05 4.29
C ASN A 240 15.51 -17.20 5.52
N GLU A 241 14.98 -15.97 5.60
CA GLU A 241 15.17 -15.11 6.76
C GLU A 241 13.99 -15.18 7.75
N THR A 242 14.27 -14.86 9.01
CA THR A 242 13.26 -14.45 9.98
C THR A 242 13.54 -13.01 10.37
N VAL A 243 12.63 -12.11 10.02
CA VAL A 243 12.80 -10.67 10.15
C VAL A 243 11.78 -10.12 11.14
N ASP A 244 12.22 -9.38 12.15
CA ASP A 244 11.35 -8.55 12.98
C ASP A 244 11.16 -7.18 12.33
N LEU A 245 9.94 -6.86 11.92
CA LEU A 245 9.51 -5.58 11.37
C LEU A 245 8.83 -4.74 12.45
N PHE A 246 9.39 -3.58 12.76
CA PHE A 246 8.84 -2.61 13.71
C PHE A 246 8.18 -1.47 12.94
N VAL A 247 6.87 -1.27 13.10
CA VAL A 247 6.10 -0.23 12.39
C VAL A 247 5.68 0.86 13.38
N ASN A 248 6.02 2.12 13.08
CA ASN A 248 5.68 3.27 13.92
C ASN A 248 4.31 3.84 13.55
N LEU A 249 3.26 3.50 14.29
CA LEU A 249 1.89 3.96 14.00
C LEU A 249 1.71 5.48 14.06
N ALA A 250 2.62 6.20 14.72
CA ALA A 250 2.58 7.65 14.77
C ALA A 250 3.07 8.32 13.47
N TYR A 251 3.75 7.57 12.59
CA TYR A 251 4.36 8.07 11.37
C TYR A 251 3.34 8.80 10.48
N ILE A 252 2.21 8.15 10.17
CA ILE A 252 1.26 8.71 9.21
C ILE A 252 0.61 10.00 9.70
N ASN A 253 0.29 10.07 10.99
CA ASN A 253 -0.31 11.26 11.58
C ASN A 253 0.65 12.44 11.55
N GLN A 254 1.95 12.20 11.75
CA GLN A 254 2.99 13.22 11.64
C GLN A 254 3.18 13.70 10.20
N THR A 255 3.17 12.79 9.22
CA THR A 255 3.25 13.15 7.80
C THR A 255 2.03 13.96 7.34
N LEU A 256 0.82 13.60 7.79
CA LEU A 256 -0.39 14.34 7.46
C LEU A 256 -0.37 15.76 8.02
N GLN A 257 -0.04 15.93 9.31
CA GLN A 257 0.09 17.26 9.94
C GLN A 257 1.12 18.14 9.22
N TYR A 258 2.25 17.56 8.84
CA TYR A 258 3.31 18.27 8.15
C TYR A 258 2.88 18.86 6.79
N ASN A 259 2.09 18.12 6.00
CA ASN A 259 1.60 18.60 4.71
C ASN A 259 0.78 19.91 4.85
N TYR A 260 0.15 20.13 6.01
CA TYR A 260 -0.60 21.36 6.28
C TYR A 260 0.27 22.53 6.76
N GLU A 261 1.40 22.26 7.40
CA GLU A 261 2.26 23.29 8.00
C GLU A 261 3.35 23.83 7.05
N ASN A 262 3.50 23.27 5.84
CA ASN A 262 4.59 23.60 4.91
C ASN A 262 6.00 23.50 5.53
N TYR A 263 6.19 22.67 6.56
CA TYR A 263 7.53 22.45 7.09
C TYR A 263 8.39 21.73 6.04
N LYS A 264 9.72 21.82 6.15
CA LYS A 264 10.67 20.95 5.46
C LYS A 264 11.52 20.31 6.56
N ASN A 265 11.59 18.98 6.59
CA ASN A 265 12.50 18.17 7.44
C ASN A 265 12.01 17.75 8.83
N LEU A 266 11.07 16.79 8.88
CA LEU A 266 10.90 15.93 10.05
C LEU A 266 11.44 14.54 9.72
N ALA A 267 12.52 14.13 10.40
CA ALA A 267 13.08 12.80 10.31
C ALA A 267 12.22 11.83 11.13
N VAL A 268 11.02 11.51 10.64
CA VAL A 268 10.14 10.49 11.23
C VAL A 268 10.18 9.28 10.33
N LYS A 269 10.61 8.15 10.89
CA LYS A 269 10.73 6.89 10.18
C LYS A 269 9.51 6.02 10.41
N GLY A 270 9.01 5.42 9.34
CA GLY A 270 7.79 4.61 9.36
C GLY A 270 8.05 3.17 9.82
N CYS A 271 9.20 2.58 9.50
CA CYS A 271 9.53 1.22 9.91
C CYS A 271 11.03 0.95 10.08
N TRP A 272 11.35 -0.10 10.84
CA TRP A 272 12.70 -0.66 11.03
C TRP A 272 12.65 -2.17 10.90
N THR A 273 13.78 -2.78 10.58
CA THR A 273 13.93 -4.25 10.59
C THR A 273 15.01 -4.69 11.57
N LYS A 274 14.92 -5.93 12.03
CA LYS A 274 15.99 -6.63 12.72
C LYS A 274 16.03 -8.07 12.25
N GLY A 275 17.23 -8.58 12.01
CA GLY A 275 17.45 -9.97 11.60
C GLY A 275 17.46 -10.17 10.08
N SER A 276 17.38 -9.09 9.29
CA SER A 276 17.59 -9.17 7.84
C SER A 276 19.05 -8.88 7.49
N VAL A 277 19.58 -9.54 6.46
CA VAL A 277 20.85 -9.17 5.81
C VAL A 277 20.83 -7.74 5.26
N TYR A 278 19.65 -7.14 5.09
CA TYR A 278 19.46 -5.77 4.63
C TYR A 278 19.21 -4.76 5.75
N ASP A 279 19.41 -5.12 7.02
CA ASP A 279 19.17 -4.21 8.16
C ASP A 279 19.93 -2.87 8.00
N VAL A 280 21.12 -2.84 7.39
CA VAL A 280 21.83 -1.60 7.09
C VAL A 280 21.03 -0.67 6.17
N LEU A 281 20.38 -1.22 5.14
CA LEU A 281 19.57 -0.46 4.19
C LEU A 281 18.24 -0.11 4.81
N ASN A 282 17.56 -1.08 5.41
CA ASN A 282 16.23 -0.93 5.98
C ASN A 282 16.23 0.09 7.10
N ASN A 283 17.31 0.13 7.88
CA ASN A 283 17.43 1.00 9.03
C ASN A 283 18.13 2.34 8.73
N ARG A 284 18.50 2.65 7.48
CA ARG A 284 19.08 3.95 7.08
C ARG A 284 18.26 5.17 7.47
N ASP A 285 18.93 6.25 7.87
CA ASP A 285 18.31 7.56 8.07
C ASP A 285 18.27 8.36 6.76
N SER A 286 17.42 9.39 6.69
CA SER A 286 17.36 10.26 5.50
C SER A 286 18.69 10.97 5.20
N GLU A 287 19.52 11.19 6.22
CA GLU A 287 20.87 11.77 6.07
C GLU A 287 21.88 10.79 5.43
N ASP A 288 21.61 9.48 5.49
CA ASP A 288 22.48 8.45 4.92
C ASP A 288 22.24 8.28 3.41
N VAL A 289 21.12 8.79 2.90
CA VAL A 289 20.77 8.78 1.48
C VAL A 289 21.39 9.98 0.77
N ILE A 290 21.97 9.75 -0.41
CA ILE A 290 22.48 10.83 -1.25
C ILE A 290 21.29 11.53 -1.92
N ALA A 291 20.94 12.71 -1.41
CA ALA A 291 19.90 13.54 -2.02
C ALA A 291 20.36 14.08 -3.39
N LEU A 292 19.46 14.04 -4.37
CA LEU A 292 19.61 14.75 -5.63
C LEU A 292 19.37 16.25 -5.37
N SER A 293 20.24 17.11 -5.90
CA SER A 293 20.01 18.56 -5.87
C SER A 293 18.94 18.96 -6.89
N ASP A 294 18.26 20.10 -6.67
CA ASP A 294 17.27 20.64 -7.62
C ASP A 294 17.82 20.74 -9.06
N SER A 295 19.10 21.13 -9.21
CA SER A 295 19.78 21.20 -10.53
C SER A 295 20.05 19.86 -11.21
N LEU A 296 19.77 18.75 -10.52
CA LEU A 296 19.88 17.39 -11.03
C LEU A 296 18.48 16.78 -11.24
N LEU A 297 17.39 17.55 -11.12
CA LEU A 297 16.06 17.04 -11.40
C LEU A 297 15.88 16.86 -12.91
N ILE A 298 15.56 15.64 -13.32
CA ILE A 298 15.55 15.23 -14.73
C ILE A 298 14.39 15.85 -15.53
N ASP A 299 13.30 16.19 -14.85
CA ASP A 299 12.08 16.79 -15.40
C ASP A 299 12.30 18.22 -15.94
N GLU A 300 13.25 18.97 -15.38
CA GLU A 300 13.56 20.34 -15.85
C GLU A 300 14.12 20.38 -17.29
N PHE A 301 14.64 19.26 -17.80
CA PHE A 301 15.38 19.21 -19.07
C PHE A 301 14.63 18.47 -20.19
N ILE A 302 13.54 17.77 -19.87
CA ILE A 302 12.80 16.97 -20.86
C ILE A 302 11.77 17.85 -21.57
N ARG A 303 11.85 17.86 -22.90
CA ARG A 303 10.88 18.55 -23.75
C ARG A 303 10.16 17.56 -24.65
N TYR A 304 8.92 17.88 -24.99
CA TYR A 304 8.13 17.07 -25.91
C TYR A 304 8.73 17.03 -27.32
N ASP A 305 9.52 18.03 -27.71
CA ASP A 305 10.03 18.19 -29.08
C ASP A 305 11.36 17.48 -29.34
N MET A 306 11.92 16.79 -28.34
CA MET A 306 13.16 16.04 -28.46
C MET A 306 13.00 14.80 -29.33
N THR A 307 13.94 14.57 -30.23
CA THR A 307 14.10 13.27 -30.88
C THR A 307 14.44 12.18 -29.86
N ALA A 308 14.21 10.92 -30.19
CA ALA A 308 14.53 9.77 -29.34
C ALA A 308 16.03 9.74 -28.99
N ASP A 309 16.88 10.15 -29.93
CA ASP A 309 18.33 10.26 -29.75
C ASP A 309 18.72 11.36 -28.76
N GLU A 310 18.12 12.56 -28.89
CA GLU A 310 18.34 13.68 -27.97
C GLU A 310 17.83 13.36 -26.56
N PHE A 311 16.63 12.76 -26.48
CA PHE A 311 16.05 12.34 -25.21
C PHE A 311 16.92 11.31 -24.51
N THR A 312 17.34 10.27 -25.22
CA THR A 312 18.29 9.27 -24.70
C THR A 312 19.60 9.92 -24.29
N GLY A 313 20.09 10.91 -25.05
CA GLY A 313 21.28 11.69 -24.69
C GLY A 313 21.12 12.41 -23.34
N ALA A 314 20.01 13.11 -23.14
CA ALA A 314 19.71 13.82 -21.90
C ALA A 314 19.60 12.87 -20.68
N LEU A 315 18.98 11.69 -20.84
CA LEU A 315 18.93 10.68 -19.78
C LEU A 315 20.34 10.16 -19.40
N ILE A 316 21.22 9.97 -20.39
CA ILE A 316 22.61 9.57 -20.16
C ILE A 316 23.38 10.67 -19.42
N ASP A 317 23.23 11.92 -19.82
CA ASP A 317 23.92 13.05 -19.21
C ASP A 317 23.45 13.28 -17.76
N PHE A 318 22.14 13.17 -17.51
CA PHE A 318 21.58 13.16 -16.15
C PHE A 318 22.19 12.02 -15.32
N TYR A 319 22.17 10.78 -15.81
CA TYR A 319 22.72 9.64 -15.08
C TYR A 319 24.20 9.84 -14.73
N ARG A 320 25.01 10.32 -15.68
CA ARG A 320 26.43 10.63 -15.44
C ARG A 320 26.61 11.72 -14.38
N ALA A 321 25.82 12.80 -14.44
CA ALA A 321 25.89 13.86 -13.45
C ALA A 321 25.55 13.35 -12.04
N VAL A 322 24.56 12.45 -11.92
CA VAL A 322 24.24 11.81 -10.63
C VAL A 322 25.38 10.90 -10.15
N CYS A 323 26.01 10.13 -11.05
CA CYS A 323 27.16 9.30 -10.69
C CYS A 323 28.33 10.12 -10.16
N GLU A 324 28.68 11.22 -10.85
CA GLU A 324 29.73 12.15 -10.40
C GLU A 324 29.38 12.78 -9.04
N HIS A 325 28.13 13.20 -8.85
CA HIS A 325 27.64 13.73 -7.57
C HIS A 325 27.74 12.70 -6.45
N ALA A 326 27.30 11.46 -6.70
CA ALA A 326 27.35 10.36 -5.73
C ALA A 326 28.80 10.01 -5.35
N ASP A 327 29.70 9.94 -6.33
CA ASP A 327 31.11 9.65 -6.10
C ASP A 327 31.81 10.74 -5.28
N ALA A 328 31.42 12.01 -5.46
CA ALA A 328 31.92 13.14 -4.70
C ALA A 328 31.43 13.19 -3.23
N GLN A 329 30.35 12.49 -2.88
CA GLN A 329 29.83 12.48 -1.51
C GLN A 329 30.75 11.74 -0.54
N LYS A 330 30.74 12.19 0.72
CA LYS A 330 31.41 11.53 1.86
C LYS A 330 30.50 10.47 2.50
N SER A 331 29.86 9.64 1.68
CA SER A 331 28.95 8.56 2.11
C SER A 331 29.60 7.18 1.92
N GLY A 332 29.03 6.16 2.57
CA GLY A 332 29.47 4.76 2.42
C GLY A 332 29.27 4.22 1.00
N SER A 333 29.96 3.12 0.66
CA SER A 333 29.91 2.49 -0.68
C SER A 333 28.48 2.14 -1.10
N TRP A 334 27.71 1.50 -0.22
CA TRP A 334 26.33 1.09 -0.49
C TRP A 334 25.44 2.30 -0.84
N ALA A 335 25.61 3.45 -0.16
CA ALA A 335 24.80 4.64 -0.41
C ALA A 335 25.07 5.24 -1.79
N LYS A 336 26.33 5.17 -2.25
CA LYS A 336 26.72 5.58 -3.60
C LYS A 336 26.15 4.64 -4.65
N GLU A 337 26.27 3.34 -4.45
CA GLU A 337 25.77 2.34 -5.41
C GLU A 337 24.24 2.38 -5.51
N MET A 338 23.53 2.51 -4.39
CA MET A 338 22.08 2.68 -4.38
C MET A 338 21.65 3.95 -5.12
N CYS A 339 22.31 5.09 -4.87
CA CYS A 339 22.01 6.35 -5.57
C CYS A 339 22.18 6.22 -7.10
N LYS A 340 23.26 5.56 -7.54
CA LYS A 340 23.50 5.30 -8.97
C LYS A 340 22.44 4.36 -9.54
N ALA A 341 22.13 3.26 -8.86
CA ALA A 341 21.13 2.29 -9.30
C ALA A 341 19.72 2.90 -9.40
N ASP A 342 19.32 3.70 -8.42
CA ASP A 342 18.04 4.41 -8.42
C ASP A 342 17.96 5.41 -9.58
N ALA A 343 19.02 6.19 -9.81
CA ALA A 343 19.09 7.12 -10.94
C ALA A 343 19.02 6.39 -12.29
N PHE A 344 19.68 5.25 -12.42
CA PHE A 344 19.60 4.42 -13.61
C PHE A 344 18.18 3.88 -13.83
N ASN A 345 17.52 3.41 -12.76
CA ASN A 345 16.13 2.96 -12.81
C ASN A 345 15.19 4.07 -13.29
N VAL A 346 15.35 5.29 -12.75
CA VAL A 346 14.59 6.48 -13.20
C VAL A 346 14.76 6.71 -14.70
N CYS A 347 15.98 6.66 -15.23
CA CYS A 347 16.20 6.78 -16.68
C CYS A 347 15.46 5.71 -17.47
N LEU A 348 15.45 4.46 -16.99
CA LEU A 348 14.77 3.37 -17.68
C LEU A 348 13.24 3.49 -17.63
N VAL A 349 12.68 3.95 -16.51
CA VAL A 349 11.24 4.28 -16.41
C VAL A 349 10.87 5.32 -17.47
N PHE A 350 11.67 6.38 -17.58
CA PHE A 350 11.44 7.49 -18.49
C PHE A 350 11.54 7.04 -19.95
N LEU A 351 12.49 6.15 -20.26
CA LEU A 351 12.66 5.56 -21.58
C LEU A 351 11.52 4.57 -21.93
N ASN A 352 11.13 3.72 -20.98
CA ASN A 352 10.05 2.74 -21.15
C ASN A 352 8.69 3.42 -21.40
N GLN A 353 8.43 4.53 -20.71
CA GLN A 353 7.17 5.26 -20.79
C GLN A 353 7.16 6.35 -21.87
N ASP A 354 8.29 6.58 -22.54
CA ASP A 354 8.47 7.68 -23.49
C ASP A 354 8.02 9.02 -22.88
N TYR A 355 8.71 9.44 -21.81
CA TYR A 355 8.28 10.54 -20.94
C TYR A 355 8.13 11.90 -21.67
N ARG A 356 8.66 12.04 -22.88
CA ARG A 356 8.37 13.16 -23.79
C ARG A 356 6.87 13.37 -24.01
N ARG A 357 6.08 12.29 -23.97
CA ARG A 357 4.61 12.31 -24.07
C ARG A 357 3.93 12.94 -22.86
N TRP A 358 4.58 12.92 -21.70
CA TRP A 358 4.05 13.53 -20.48
C TRP A 358 4.37 15.02 -20.41
N ALA A 359 5.52 15.44 -20.95
CA ALA A 359 5.87 16.85 -21.17
C ALA A 359 4.88 17.57 -22.12
N GLU A 360 4.02 16.83 -22.83
CA GLU A 360 2.92 17.39 -23.62
C GLU A 360 1.84 18.06 -22.77
N ARG A 361 1.68 17.65 -21.50
CA ARG A 361 0.62 18.20 -20.63
C ARG A 361 0.90 19.62 -20.13
N GLU A 362 2.15 20.06 -20.22
CA GLU A 362 2.60 21.39 -19.77
C GLU A 362 2.77 22.39 -20.92
N SER A 363 2.67 21.95 -22.17
CA SER A 363 2.94 22.75 -23.37
C SER A 363 1.81 22.69 -24.40
N SER A 364 1.65 23.74 -25.21
CA SER A 364 0.73 23.75 -26.36
C SER A 364 1.27 22.86 -27.51
N VAL A 365 1.21 21.54 -27.35
CA VAL A 365 1.68 20.57 -28.35
C VAL A 365 0.70 20.52 -29.54
N PRO A 366 1.19 20.51 -30.80
CA PRO A 366 0.32 20.31 -31.95
C PRO A 366 -0.44 18.98 -31.88
N ALA A 367 -1.74 19.00 -32.17
CA ALA A 367 -2.60 17.81 -32.07
C ALA A 367 -2.19 16.64 -33.00
N ASP A 368 -1.35 16.89 -34.00
CA ASP A 368 -0.83 15.93 -34.96
C ASP A 368 0.66 15.59 -34.77
N TYR A 369 1.29 16.08 -33.70
CA TYR A 369 2.69 15.78 -33.40
C TYR A 369 2.89 14.27 -33.16
N LYS A 370 3.94 13.71 -33.75
CA LYS A 370 4.31 12.30 -33.60
C LYS A 370 5.76 12.18 -33.16
N HIS A 371 5.97 11.63 -31.97
CA HIS A 371 7.30 11.25 -31.51
C HIS A 371 7.88 10.17 -32.41
N ASP A 372 9.16 10.28 -32.71
CA ASP A 372 9.95 9.17 -33.22
C ASP A 372 10.05 8.07 -32.13
N PRO A 373 9.97 6.79 -32.52
CA PRO A 373 9.85 5.70 -31.55
C PRO A 373 11.15 5.47 -30.78
N ILE A 374 11.03 5.08 -29.52
CA ILE A 374 12.15 4.55 -28.75
C ILE A 374 12.48 3.12 -29.23
N LEU A 375 13.61 2.98 -29.92
CA LEU A 375 14.13 1.74 -30.50
C LEU A 375 15.14 1.00 -29.57
N PRO A 376 15.41 -0.30 -29.79
CA PRO A 376 16.39 -1.12 -29.03
C PRO A 376 17.77 -0.48 -28.81
N GLU A 377 18.30 0.23 -29.81
CA GLU A 377 19.59 0.92 -29.73
C GLU A 377 19.64 2.00 -28.64
N HIS A 378 18.51 2.63 -28.29
CA HIS A 378 18.44 3.61 -27.21
C HIS A 378 18.62 2.94 -25.84
N TYR A 379 17.98 1.77 -25.65
CA TYR A 379 18.20 0.95 -24.47
C TYR A 379 19.66 0.49 -24.40
N ALA A 380 20.24 0.04 -25.51
CA ALA A 380 21.65 -0.36 -25.57
C ALA A 380 22.61 0.78 -25.20
N ARG A 381 22.32 2.01 -25.63
CA ARG A 381 23.10 3.21 -25.25
C ARG A 381 23.00 3.49 -23.74
N MET A 382 21.81 3.34 -23.14
CA MET A 382 21.64 3.49 -21.69
C MET A 382 22.45 2.42 -20.93
N PHE A 383 22.28 1.15 -21.26
CA PHE A 383 22.99 0.04 -20.59
C PHE A 383 24.50 0.08 -20.77
N ALA A 384 25.01 0.69 -21.86
CA ALA A 384 26.44 0.92 -22.03
C ALA A 384 27.05 1.89 -20.99
N CYS A 385 26.22 2.61 -20.21
CA CYS A 385 26.67 3.52 -19.18
C CYS A 385 26.84 2.88 -17.80
N VAL A 386 26.45 1.61 -17.61
CA VAL A 386 26.48 0.93 -16.32
C VAL A 386 27.14 -0.44 -16.41
N ASP A 387 27.67 -0.93 -15.29
CA ASP A 387 28.01 -2.34 -15.15
C ASP A 387 26.71 -3.16 -15.01
N ILE A 388 26.36 -3.91 -16.06
CA ILE A 388 25.13 -4.72 -16.09
C ILE A 388 25.15 -5.90 -15.13
N GLU A 389 26.32 -6.25 -14.58
CA GLU A 389 26.44 -7.27 -13.53
C GLU A 389 26.31 -6.65 -12.13
N ASN A 390 26.13 -5.33 -12.00
CA ASN A 390 25.94 -4.68 -10.72
C ASN A 390 24.62 -5.13 -10.06
N PRO A 391 24.66 -5.88 -8.93
CA PRO A 391 23.45 -6.40 -8.29
C PRO A 391 22.53 -5.30 -7.75
N TRP A 392 23.03 -4.07 -7.57
CA TRP A 392 22.22 -2.92 -7.14
C TRP A 392 21.14 -2.54 -8.15
N LEU A 393 21.33 -2.88 -9.43
CA LEU A 393 20.30 -2.71 -10.47
C LEU A 393 19.03 -3.53 -10.18
N LEU A 394 19.13 -4.56 -9.32
CA LEU A 394 18.01 -5.40 -8.89
C LEU A 394 17.50 -5.04 -7.49
N MET A 395 18.28 -4.28 -6.70
CA MET A 395 17.96 -3.86 -5.34
C MET A 395 17.16 -2.55 -5.31
N ASN A 396 16.02 -2.50 -5.98
CA ASN A 396 15.12 -1.33 -5.97
C ASN A 396 13.64 -1.75 -6.04
N ASP A 397 12.74 -0.80 -5.75
CA ASP A 397 11.29 -1.00 -5.72
C ASP A 397 10.66 -1.26 -7.10
N ARG A 398 11.38 -0.93 -8.17
CA ARG A 398 10.94 -1.02 -9.58
C ARG A 398 11.86 -1.88 -10.43
N SER A 399 12.42 -2.94 -9.86
CA SER A 399 13.38 -3.79 -10.58
C SER A 399 12.77 -4.32 -11.88
N GLU A 400 11.47 -4.60 -11.90
CA GLU A 400 10.72 -4.97 -13.10
C GLU A 400 10.96 -4.06 -14.33
N GLU A 401 11.15 -2.75 -14.14
CA GLU A 401 11.40 -1.81 -15.24
C GLU A 401 12.78 -2.01 -15.88
N VAL A 402 13.76 -2.39 -15.06
CA VAL A 402 15.09 -2.78 -15.54
C VAL A 402 14.99 -4.08 -16.35
N ALA A 403 14.19 -5.05 -15.92
CA ALA A 403 13.98 -6.31 -16.65
C ALA A 403 13.34 -6.06 -18.03
N LYS A 404 12.29 -5.23 -18.08
CA LYS A 404 11.60 -4.85 -19.32
C LYS A 404 12.56 -4.14 -20.29
N ALA A 405 13.37 -3.21 -19.78
CA ALA A 405 14.36 -2.50 -20.59
C ALA A 405 15.45 -3.44 -21.12
N ALA A 406 15.96 -4.35 -20.28
CA ALA A 406 16.98 -5.32 -20.67
C ALA A 406 16.50 -6.25 -21.80
N GLN A 407 15.23 -6.67 -21.76
CA GLN A 407 14.64 -7.48 -22.84
C GLN A 407 14.57 -6.74 -24.19
N LYS A 408 14.32 -5.42 -24.16
CA LYS A 408 14.26 -4.58 -25.36
C LYS A 408 15.63 -4.29 -25.97
N MET A 409 16.69 -4.30 -25.16
CA MET A 409 18.06 -3.99 -25.58
C MET A 409 18.59 -4.96 -26.66
N GLN A 410 18.38 -6.28 -26.50
CA GLN A 410 18.81 -7.29 -27.47
C GLN A 410 17.92 -8.55 -27.43
N PRO A 411 17.24 -8.93 -28.52
CA PRO A 411 16.39 -10.13 -28.55
C PRO A 411 17.13 -11.49 -28.45
N GLY A 412 18.47 -11.54 -28.34
CA GLY A 412 19.18 -12.82 -28.49
C GLY A 412 20.68 -12.91 -28.22
N SER A 413 21.33 -12.00 -27.49
CA SER A 413 22.74 -12.20 -27.13
C SER A 413 23.09 -11.69 -25.73
N THR A 414 24.04 -12.42 -25.11
CA THR A 414 24.59 -12.39 -23.74
C THR A 414 23.86 -13.28 -22.71
N ASP A 415 24.66 -14.11 -22.03
CA ASP A 415 24.31 -14.87 -20.82
C ASP A 415 24.57 -14.03 -19.55
N SER A 416 24.58 -12.68 -19.66
CA SER A 416 24.75 -11.81 -18.49
C SER A 416 23.64 -12.05 -17.48
N THR A 417 23.89 -11.77 -16.19
CA THR A 417 22.90 -12.00 -15.13
C THR A 417 21.61 -11.22 -15.40
N LEU A 418 21.73 -9.99 -15.91
CA LEU A 418 20.61 -9.12 -16.27
C LEU A 418 19.86 -9.56 -17.54
N ALA A 419 20.56 -10.11 -18.54
CA ALA A 419 19.90 -10.62 -19.74
C ALA A 419 19.16 -11.95 -19.46
N CYS A 420 19.75 -12.81 -18.63
CA CYS A 420 19.09 -14.02 -18.14
C CYS A 420 17.85 -13.67 -17.31
N TRP A 421 17.94 -12.60 -16.49
CA TRP A 421 16.82 -12.08 -15.74
C TRP A 421 15.66 -11.67 -16.66
N GLY A 422 15.90 -10.83 -17.68
CA GLY A 422 14.86 -10.44 -18.64
C GLY A 422 14.19 -11.62 -19.35
N LYS A 423 14.95 -12.68 -19.66
CA LYS A 423 14.42 -13.93 -20.28
C LYS A 423 13.64 -14.78 -19.28
N ALA A 424 14.08 -14.88 -18.03
CA ALA A 424 13.48 -15.72 -16.98
C ALA A 424 12.03 -15.32 -16.67
N ARG A 425 11.66 -14.04 -16.85
CA ARG A 425 10.28 -13.57 -16.68
C ARG A 425 9.27 -14.44 -17.46
N GLY A 426 9.53 -14.68 -18.75
CA GLY A 426 8.63 -15.49 -19.57
C GLY A 426 8.56 -16.95 -19.12
N ALA A 427 9.65 -17.49 -18.55
CA ALA A 427 9.66 -18.83 -17.98
C ALA A 427 8.86 -18.92 -16.68
N VAL A 428 8.93 -17.90 -15.81
CA VAL A 428 8.11 -17.80 -14.60
C VAL A 428 6.62 -17.74 -14.94
N GLU A 429 6.23 -16.89 -15.90
CA GLU A 429 4.84 -16.81 -16.35
C GLU A 429 4.32 -18.17 -16.86
N LYS A 430 5.15 -18.90 -17.62
CA LYS A 430 4.83 -20.27 -18.06
C LYS A 430 4.77 -21.26 -16.89
N ALA A 431 5.63 -21.14 -15.89
CA ALA A 431 5.63 -22.02 -14.73
C ALA A 431 4.30 -21.94 -13.96
N TYR A 432 3.81 -20.73 -13.67
CA TYR A 432 2.50 -20.51 -13.03
C TYR A 432 1.31 -20.96 -13.88
N LYS A 433 1.46 -20.99 -15.21
CA LYS A 433 0.47 -21.53 -16.13
C LYS A 433 0.56 -23.05 -16.30
N ASN A 434 1.55 -23.70 -15.68
CA ASN A 434 1.88 -25.11 -15.91
C ASN A 434 2.23 -25.41 -17.39
N GLU A 435 2.82 -24.44 -18.09
CA GLU A 435 3.18 -24.48 -19.52
C GLU A 435 4.70 -24.57 -19.74
N LEU A 436 5.52 -24.44 -18.70
CA LEU A 436 6.97 -24.51 -18.80
C LEU A 436 7.44 -25.94 -19.06
N THR A 437 8.26 -26.12 -20.09
CA THR A 437 8.72 -27.46 -20.53
C THR A 437 10.09 -27.83 -19.94
N ASP A 438 10.35 -29.14 -19.83
CA ASP A 438 11.66 -29.65 -19.39
C ASP A 438 12.81 -29.20 -20.31
N ALA A 439 12.55 -29.05 -21.61
CA ALA A 439 13.54 -28.59 -22.59
C ALA A 439 13.91 -27.11 -22.38
N GLU A 440 12.93 -26.27 -22.01
CA GLU A 440 13.17 -24.87 -21.63
C GLU A 440 13.98 -24.81 -20.33
N LEU A 441 13.59 -25.57 -19.29
CA LEU A 441 14.36 -25.67 -18.04
C LEU A 441 15.80 -26.11 -18.29
N GLN A 442 16.01 -27.13 -19.13
CA GLN A 442 17.36 -27.61 -19.47
C GLN A 442 18.19 -26.55 -20.21
N THR A 443 17.56 -25.70 -21.03
CA THR A 443 18.22 -24.58 -21.68
C THR A 443 18.58 -23.49 -20.66
N MET A 444 17.69 -23.20 -19.70
CA MET A 444 17.96 -22.23 -18.64
C MET A 444 19.11 -22.66 -17.73
N ARG A 445 19.28 -23.97 -17.50
CA ARG A 445 20.41 -24.50 -16.71
C ARG A 445 21.78 -24.24 -17.33
N SER A 446 21.86 -23.89 -18.61
CA SER A 446 23.12 -23.51 -19.25
C SER A 446 23.44 -22.01 -19.16
N TRP A 447 22.56 -21.20 -18.56
CA TRP A 447 22.80 -19.77 -18.35
C TRP A 447 23.85 -19.53 -17.26
N ASN A 448 24.37 -18.31 -17.18
CA ASN A 448 25.43 -17.94 -16.22
C ASN A 448 25.02 -18.09 -14.74
N ASN A 449 23.71 -18.08 -14.45
CA ASN A 449 23.18 -18.27 -13.11
C ASN A 449 22.07 -19.34 -13.13
N SER A 450 22.31 -20.48 -12.46
CA SER A 450 21.35 -21.60 -12.41
C SER A 450 20.10 -21.29 -11.60
N PHE A 451 20.16 -20.28 -10.71
CA PHE A 451 19.05 -19.83 -9.88
C PHE A 451 17.75 -19.66 -10.68
N TYR A 452 17.81 -19.09 -11.89
CA TYR A 452 16.61 -18.87 -12.70
C TYR A 452 15.89 -20.17 -13.09
N ALA A 453 16.66 -21.21 -13.41
CA ALA A 453 16.11 -22.52 -13.75
C ALA A 453 15.56 -23.20 -12.50
N ASP A 454 16.32 -23.19 -11.40
CA ASP A 454 15.94 -23.84 -10.14
C ASP A 454 14.68 -23.19 -9.55
N MET A 455 14.58 -21.86 -9.59
CA MET A 455 13.39 -21.09 -9.22
C MET A 455 12.18 -21.46 -10.07
N CYS A 456 12.31 -21.49 -11.40
CA CYS A 456 11.18 -21.81 -12.29
C CYS A 456 10.69 -23.26 -12.11
N GLU A 457 11.62 -24.19 -11.86
CA GLU A 457 11.29 -25.58 -11.54
C GLU A 457 10.52 -25.68 -10.23
N GLU A 458 10.93 -24.93 -9.19
CA GLU A 458 10.23 -24.89 -7.91
C GLU A 458 8.82 -24.28 -8.04
N ILE A 459 8.68 -23.17 -8.76
CA ILE A 459 7.36 -22.57 -9.05
C ILE A 459 6.46 -23.56 -9.79
N LEU A 460 7.00 -24.28 -10.77
CA LEU A 460 6.27 -25.29 -11.53
C LEU A 460 5.86 -26.47 -10.65
N ARG A 461 6.73 -26.91 -9.73
CA ARG A 461 6.43 -27.95 -8.73
C ARG A 461 5.27 -27.52 -7.83
N CYS A 462 5.36 -26.33 -7.20
CA CYS A 462 4.30 -25.76 -6.37
C CYS A 462 2.99 -25.61 -7.15
N THR A 463 3.05 -25.11 -8.38
CA THR A 463 1.89 -24.96 -9.27
C THR A 463 1.17 -26.30 -9.49
N ARG A 464 1.94 -27.36 -9.81
CA ARG A 464 1.39 -28.71 -10.02
C ARG A 464 0.76 -29.29 -8.76
N GLU A 465 1.36 -29.05 -7.59
CA GLU A 465 0.80 -29.45 -6.30
C GLU A 465 -0.51 -28.72 -5.99
N SER A 466 -0.56 -27.40 -6.18
CA SER A 466 -1.77 -26.60 -5.98
C SER A 466 -2.91 -27.04 -6.92
N ILE A 467 -2.60 -27.31 -8.19
CA ILE A 467 -3.58 -27.86 -9.15
C ILE A 467 -4.11 -29.20 -8.66
N ALA A 468 -3.23 -30.12 -8.25
CA ALA A 468 -3.64 -31.43 -7.77
C ALA A 468 -4.56 -31.31 -6.54
N ASN A 469 -4.23 -30.42 -5.60
CA ASN A 469 -4.97 -30.22 -4.36
C ASN A 469 -6.35 -29.58 -4.55
N SER A 470 -6.48 -28.66 -5.51
CA SER A 470 -7.69 -27.86 -5.75
C SER A 470 -8.56 -28.38 -6.90
N SER A 471 -8.10 -29.38 -7.67
CA SER A 471 -8.80 -29.92 -8.84
C SER A 471 -10.25 -30.35 -8.56
N LYS A 472 -10.53 -30.85 -7.35
CA LYS A 472 -11.88 -31.24 -6.90
C LYS A 472 -12.82 -30.07 -6.63
N ASP A 473 -12.27 -28.87 -6.45
CA ASP A 473 -12.97 -27.64 -6.07
C ASP A 473 -13.25 -26.75 -7.30
N LEU A 474 -12.80 -27.16 -8.49
CA LEU A 474 -12.97 -26.45 -9.77
C LEU A 474 -13.96 -27.19 -10.69
N GLU A 475 -14.95 -26.46 -11.19
CA GLU A 475 -15.90 -26.97 -12.17
C GLU A 475 -15.41 -26.77 -13.61
N HIS A 476 -15.63 -27.79 -14.45
CA HIS A 476 -15.21 -27.80 -15.85
C HIS A 476 -16.31 -27.30 -16.77
N VAL A 477 -16.00 -26.28 -17.57
CA VAL A 477 -16.95 -25.58 -18.47
C VAL A 477 -16.35 -25.23 -19.82
N GLU A 478 -15.15 -25.72 -20.12
CA GLU A 478 -14.34 -25.35 -21.28
C GLU A 478 -15.05 -25.64 -22.61
N ASP A 479 -15.82 -26.74 -22.66
CA ASP A 479 -16.55 -27.19 -23.85
C ASP A 479 -17.93 -26.53 -24.01
N ILE A 480 -18.36 -25.70 -23.06
CA ILE A 480 -19.69 -25.06 -23.10
C ILE A 480 -19.62 -23.80 -23.97
N ALA A 481 -20.50 -23.72 -24.97
CA ALA A 481 -20.62 -22.54 -25.83
C ALA A 481 -20.89 -21.27 -24.99
N PRO A 482 -20.26 -20.11 -25.30
CA PRO A 482 -20.39 -18.89 -24.51
C PRO A 482 -21.85 -18.49 -24.22
N GLU A 483 -22.74 -18.62 -25.21
CA GLU A 483 -24.15 -18.27 -25.10
C GLU A 483 -24.95 -19.16 -24.14
N ALA A 484 -24.49 -20.40 -23.91
CA ALA A 484 -25.13 -21.36 -23.02
C ALA A 484 -24.51 -21.36 -21.61
N LEU A 485 -23.32 -20.79 -21.45
CA LEU A 485 -22.49 -20.93 -20.26
C LEU A 485 -23.20 -20.47 -18.97
N PHE A 486 -23.69 -19.23 -18.95
CA PHE A 486 -24.29 -18.68 -17.72
C PHE A 486 -25.48 -19.53 -17.26
N GLN A 487 -26.34 -19.96 -18.19
CA GLN A 487 -27.47 -20.83 -17.88
C GLN A 487 -27.02 -22.20 -17.39
N ALA A 488 -25.99 -22.79 -18.00
CA ALA A 488 -25.44 -24.08 -17.56
C ALA A 488 -24.89 -24.02 -16.12
N ILE A 489 -24.27 -22.90 -15.74
CA ILE A 489 -23.74 -22.68 -14.39
C ILE A 489 -24.86 -22.57 -13.34
N ILE A 490 -25.94 -21.83 -13.63
CA ILE A 490 -26.98 -21.56 -12.61
C ILE A 490 -28.07 -22.63 -12.54
N ALA A 491 -28.32 -23.36 -13.63
CA ALA A 491 -29.43 -24.32 -13.72
C ALA A 491 -29.41 -25.42 -12.63
N PRO A 492 -28.26 -25.98 -12.21
CA PRO A 492 -28.19 -26.97 -11.12
C PRO A 492 -28.69 -26.44 -9.77
N HIS A 493 -28.79 -25.12 -9.60
CA HIS A 493 -29.10 -24.45 -8.35
C HIS A 493 -30.47 -23.77 -8.33
N LYS A 494 -31.36 -24.15 -9.27
CA LYS A 494 -32.72 -23.61 -9.36
C LYS A 494 -33.47 -23.75 -8.02
N GLY A 495 -34.24 -22.72 -7.66
CA GLY A 495 -34.97 -22.66 -6.39
C GLY A 495 -34.16 -22.08 -5.23
N LYS A 496 -32.88 -21.77 -5.44
CA LYS A 496 -32.01 -21.08 -4.46
C LYS A 496 -31.71 -19.65 -4.89
N VAL A 497 -31.27 -18.85 -3.93
CA VAL A 497 -30.66 -17.54 -4.23
C VAL A 497 -29.21 -17.80 -4.62
N ILE A 498 -28.77 -17.29 -5.76
CA ILE A 498 -27.39 -17.47 -6.23
C ILE A 498 -26.74 -16.10 -6.33
N LEU A 499 -25.57 -15.94 -5.70
CA LEU A 499 -24.71 -14.79 -5.94
C LEU A 499 -23.53 -15.25 -6.80
N VAL A 500 -23.46 -14.71 -8.01
CA VAL A 500 -22.35 -14.92 -8.93
C VAL A 500 -21.38 -13.74 -8.79
N ASP A 501 -20.14 -14.02 -8.42
CA ASP A 501 -19.05 -13.07 -8.23
C ASP A 501 -18.04 -13.19 -9.39
N PHE A 502 -17.90 -12.10 -10.16
CA PHE A 502 -16.89 -11.96 -11.20
C PHE A 502 -15.62 -11.35 -10.61
N TRP A 503 -14.55 -12.12 -10.59
CA TRP A 503 -13.28 -11.76 -9.96
C TRP A 503 -12.06 -12.26 -10.76
N ASN A 504 -10.86 -11.87 -10.34
CA ASN A 504 -9.60 -12.46 -10.80
C ASN A 504 -8.55 -12.41 -9.68
N THR A 505 -7.54 -13.27 -9.75
CA THR A 505 -6.47 -13.39 -8.72
C THR A 505 -5.65 -12.11 -8.55
N TRP A 506 -5.49 -11.34 -9.63
CA TRP A 506 -4.77 -10.05 -9.64
C TRP A 506 -5.62 -8.87 -9.15
N CYS A 507 -6.93 -9.04 -8.96
CA CYS A 507 -7.85 -7.96 -8.60
C CYS A 507 -7.81 -7.70 -7.09
N GLY A 508 -7.06 -6.68 -6.66
CA GLY A 508 -6.97 -6.24 -5.26
C GLY A 508 -8.33 -6.00 -4.59
N PRO A 509 -9.22 -5.17 -5.17
CA PRO A 509 -10.57 -4.95 -4.61
C PRO A 509 -11.41 -6.23 -4.49
N CYS A 510 -11.30 -7.17 -5.45
CA CYS A 510 -12.02 -8.44 -5.41
C CYS A 510 -11.58 -9.29 -4.20
N ARG A 511 -10.25 -9.44 -4.00
CA ARG A 511 -9.72 -10.21 -2.86
C ARG A 511 -10.16 -9.62 -1.52
N LYS A 512 -10.18 -8.28 -1.41
CA LYS A 512 -10.68 -7.59 -0.22
C LYS A 512 -12.16 -7.90 0.03
N ALA A 513 -13.00 -7.78 -1.00
CA ALA A 513 -14.42 -8.08 -0.90
C ALA A 513 -14.68 -9.55 -0.50
N ILE A 514 -13.91 -10.49 -1.06
CA ILE A 514 -13.96 -11.92 -0.70
C ILE A 514 -13.61 -12.12 0.78
N LYS A 515 -12.49 -11.55 1.25
CA LYS A 515 -12.07 -11.61 2.66
C LYS A 515 -13.15 -11.05 3.59
N GLU A 516 -13.81 -9.97 3.19
CA GLU A 516 -14.87 -9.31 3.97
C GLU A 516 -16.17 -10.13 4.04
N ILE A 517 -16.57 -10.80 2.94
CA ILE A 517 -17.82 -11.58 2.90
C ILE A 517 -17.68 -12.98 3.51
N GLU A 518 -16.49 -13.59 3.52
CA GLU A 518 -16.28 -14.96 4.02
C GLU A 518 -16.81 -15.20 5.46
N PRO A 519 -16.56 -14.32 6.46
CA PRO A 519 -17.14 -14.45 7.79
C PRO A 519 -18.67 -14.45 7.79
N HIS A 520 -19.31 -13.69 6.89
CA HIS A 520 -20.77 -13.67 6.78
C HIS A 520 -21.33 -14.99 6.26
N LYS A 521 -20.63 -15.68 5.35
CA LYS A 521 -21.04 -17.00 4.83
C LYS A 521 -21.07 -18.09 5.90
N ASN A 522 -20.29 -17.91 6.97
CA ASN A 522 -20.26 -18.83 8.12
C ASN A 522 -21.11 -18.33 9.29
N GLY A 523 -21.51 -17.06 9.29
CA GLY A 523 -22.34 -16.44 10.31
C GLY A 523 -23.70 -15.99 9.76
N THR A 524 -23.85 -14.69 9.53
CA THR A 524 -25.16 -14.04 9.27
C THR A 524 -25.87 -14.48 7.98
N LEU A 525 -25.15 -15.10 7.05
CA LEU A 525 -25.64 -15.63 5.78
C LEU A 525 -25.44 -17.15 5.68
N ALA A 526 -25.20 -17.84 6.80
CA ALA A 526 -25.09 -19.29 6.83
C ALA A 526 -26.44 -19.92 6.47
N SER A 527 -26.58 -20.34 5.20
CA SER A 527 -27.82 -20.89 4.65
C SER A 527 -27.54 -21.77 3.45
N ASP A 528 -28.11 -22.98 3.44
CA ASP A 528 -28.04 -23.89 2.29
C ASP A 528 -28.84 -23.40 1.07
N ASN A 529 -29.65 -22.35 1.25
CA ASN A 529 -30.45 -21.71 0.22
C ASN A 529 -29.73 -20.53 -0.48
N ILE A 530 -28.49 -20.24 -0.09
CA ILE A 530 -27.60 -19.36 -0.84
C ILE A 530 -26.53 -20.20 -1.53
N VAL A 531 -26.34 -19.99 -2.83
CA VAL A 531 -25.22 -20.56 -3.59
C VAL A 531 -24.28 -19.43 -3.97
N TRP A 532 -23.00 -19.61 -3.63
CA TRP A 532 -21.93 -18.67 -3.96
C TRP A 532 -21.19 -19.23 -5.16
N ILE A 533 -21.22 -18.51 -6.29
CA ILE A 533 -20.54 -18.90 -7.52
C ILE A 533 -19.46 -17.87 -7.83
N TYR A 534 -18.27 -18.35 -8.13
CA TYR A 534 -17.10 -17.55 -8.45
C TYR A 534 -16.69 -17.80 -9.89
N ILE A 535 -16.69 -16.76 -10.70
CA ILE A 535 -16.25 -16.82 -12.11
C ILE A 535 -14.98 -15.99 -12.26
N ALA A 536 -13.87 -16.66 -12.54
CA ALA A 536 -12.62 -16.03 -12.93
C ALA A 536 -12.28 -16.34 -14.38
N SER A 537 -11.45 -15.51 -15.00
CA SER A 537 -10.95 -15.74 -16.36
C SER A 537 -9.56 -16.37 -16.35
N GLU A 538 -9.09 -16.83 -17.51
CA GLU A 538 -7.73 -17.38 -17.63
C GLU A 538 -6.61 -16.36 -17.41
N THR A 539 -6.95 -15.06 -17.33
CA THR A 539 -6.01 -14.03 -16.87
C THR A 539 -5.61 -14.23 -15.40
N SER A 540 -6.35 -15.05 -14.65
CA SER A 540 -5.90 -15.67 -13.41
C SER A 540 -5.08 -16.93 -13.76
N PRO A 541 -3.74 -16.93 -13.61
CA PRO A 541 -2.92 -18.10 -13.89
C PRO A 541 -3.37 -19.28 -13.03
N ILE A 542 -3.40 -20.48 -13.61
CA ILE A 542 -3.98 -21.65 -12.94
C ILE A 542 -3.27 -21.98 -11.61
N GLY A 543 -1.95 -21.81 -11.52
CA GLY A 543 -1.21 -22.00 -10.27
C GLY A 543 -1.69 -21.06 -9.16
N THR A 544 -1.68 -19.75 -9.43
CA THR A 544 -2.17 -18.73 -8.48
C THR A 544 -3.64 -18.93 -8.13
N TYR A 545 -4.47 -19.27 -9.10
CA TYR A 545 -5.89 -19.52 -8.88
C TYR A 545 -6.12 -20.75 -7.97
N SER A 546 -5.40 -21.84 -8.26
CA SER A 546 -5.46 -23.09 -7.49
C SER A 546 -4.98 -22.93 -6.05
N GLU A 547 -4.06 -22.01 -5.78
CA GLU A 547 -3.63 -21.66 -4.42
C GLU A 547 -4.71 -20.88 -3.64
N MET A 548 -5.52 -20.08 -4.33
CA MET A 548 -6.50 -19.18 -3.70
C MET A 548 -7.85 -19.83 -3.43
N ILE A 549 -8.39 -20.59 -4.39
CA ILE A 549 -9.76 -21.12 -4.30
C ILE A 549 -10.05 -22.03 -3.07
N PRO A 550 -9.09 -22.78 -2.50
CA PRO A 550 -9.38 -23.58 -1.31
C PRO A 550 -9.82 -22.75 -0.10
N ASN A 551 -9.46 -21.47 -0.05
CA ASN A 551 -9.81 -20.54 1.03
C ASN A 551 -11.05 -19.68 0.71
N ILE A 552 -11.72 -19.92 -0.43
CA ILE A 552 -12.89 -19.17 -0.86
C ILE A 552 -14.08 -20.12 -0.88
N LYS A 553 -15.05 -19.92 0.01
CA LYS A 553 -16.21 -20.83 0.13
C LYS A 553 -17.19 -20.58 -1.00
N GLY A 554 -17.28 -21.51 -1.95
CA GLY A 554 -18.22 -21.42 -3.07
C GLY A 554 -17.91 -22.44 -4.15
N ILE A 555 -18.61 -22.32 -5.27
CA ILE A 555 -18.39 -23.10 -6.49
C ILE A 555 -17.56 -22.26 -7.45
N HIS A 556 -16.47 -22.82 -7.95
CA HIS A 556 -15.45 -22.08 -8.68
C HIS A 556 -15.43 -22.48 -10.15
N TYR A 557 -15.43 -21.47 -11.02
CA TYR A 557 -15.33 -21.62 -12.47
C TYR A 557 -14.19 -20.76 -13.00
N ARG A 558 -13.37 -21.34 -13.88
CA ARG A 558 -12.36 -20.63 -14.66
C ARG A 558 -12.73 -20.68 -16.14
N VAL A 559 -13.11 -19.54 -16.71
CA VAL A 559 -13.67 -19.46 -18.07
C VAL A 559 -12.62 -18.97 -19.08
N ASN A 560 -12.71 -19.47 -20.32
CA ASN A 560 -11.84 -19.06 -21.40
C ASN A 560 -12.14 -17.63 -21.90
N GLU A 561 -11.28 -17.08 -22.75
CA GLU A 561 -11.42 -15.72 -23.29
C GLU A 561 -12.78 -15.46 -23.97
N THR A 562 -13.23 -16.37 -24.84
CA THR A 562 -14.50 -16.19 -25.57
C THR A 562 -15.72 -16.21 -24.65
N GLN A 563 -15.66 -17.05 -23.61
CA GLN A 563 -16.67 -17.15 -22.56
C GLN A 563 -16.68 -15.89 -21.69
N ARG A 564 -15.50 -15.43 -21.24
CA ARG A 564 -15.33 -14.19 -20.49
C ARG A 564 -15.95 -13.03 -21.26
N ASP A 565 -15.55 -12.82 -22.51
CA ASP A 565 -15.99 -11.67 -23.31
C ASP A 565 -17.50 -11.68 -23.55
N TYR A 566 -18.09 -12.87 -23.72
CA TYR A 566 -19.54 -12.99 -23.80
C TYR A 566 -20.21 -12.56 -22.48
N LEU A 567 -19.77 -13.11 -21.34
CA LEU A 567 -20.35 -12.80 -20.04
C LEU A 567 -20.19 -11.31 -19.71
N THR A 568 -18.99 -10.76 -19.85
CA THR A 568 -18.67 -9.39 -19.42
C THR A 568 -19.21 -8.34 -20.39
N SER A 569 -19.07 -8.53 -21.70
CA SER A 569 -19.35 -7.45 -22.67
C SER A 569 -20.67 -7.60 -23.42
N LYS A 570 -21.25 -8.81 -23.46
CA LYS A 570 -22.52 -9.05 -24.17
C LYS A 570 -23.70 -9.32 -23.25
N LEU A 571 -23.53 -10.17 -22.25
CA LEU A 571 -24.63 -10.58 -21.38
C LEU A 571 -24.91 -9.57 -20.26
N PHE A 572 -23.85 -9.06 -19.60
CA PHE A 572 -24.01 -8.20 -18.42
C PHE A 572 -23.53 -6.76 -18.59
N ASP A 573 -22.66 -6.48 -19.57
CA ASP A 573 -22.03 -5.15 -19.75
C ASP A 573 -21.34 -4.66 -18.46
N ILE A 574 -20.42 -5.49 -17.95
CA ILE A 574 -19.67 -5.27 -16.72
C ILE A 574 -18.68 -4.10 -16.90
N ASP A 575 -18.80 -3.10 -16.04
CA ASP A 575 -17.99 -1.88 -15.98
C ASP A 575 -16.65 -2.05 -15.24
N GLY A 576 -16.46 -3.16 -14.52
CA GLY A 576 -15.24 -3.47 -13.78
C GLY A 576 -15.47 -4.56 -12.73
N ILE A 577 -14.41 -5.18 -12.23
CA ILE A 577 -14.49 -6.19 -11.16
C ILE A 577 -14.04 -5.62 -9.80
N PRO A 578 -14.61 -6.06 -8.66
CA PRO A 578 -15.62 -7.12 -8.54
C PRO A 578 -16.99 -6.69 -9.08
N SER A 579 -17.70 -7.63 -9.70
CA SER A 579 -19.08 -7.44 -10.18
C SER A 579 -19.94 -8.62 -9.78
N TYR A 580 -21.20 -8.33 -9.45
CA TYR A 580 -22.09 -9.34 -8.88
C TYR A 580 -23.36 -9.49 -9.70
N VAL A 581 -23.74 -10.74 -9.99
CA VAL A 581 -25.06 -11.05 -10.54
C VAL A 581 -25.85 -11.80 -9.47
N LEU A 582 -27.03 -11.27 -9.15
CA LEU A 582 -27.96 -11.90 -8.23
C LEU A 582 -28.98 -12.69 -9.05
N VAL A 583 -29.06 -13.99 -8.80
CA VAL A 583 -30.10 -14.89 -9.34
C VAL A 583 -31.08 -15.20 -8.22
N LYS A 584 -32.36 -15.01 -8.50
CA LYS A 584 -33.45 -15.30 -7.57
C LYS A 584 -33.88 -16.77 -7.68
N LYS A 585 -34.69 -17.22 -6.71
CA LYS A 585 -35.21 -18.61 -6.65
C LYS A 585 -35.96 -19.03 -7.91
N ASP A 586 -36.63 -18.09 -8.59
CA ASP A 586 -37.36 -18.33 -9.85
C ASP A 586 -36.45 -18.46 -11.09
N GLY A 587 -35.16 -18.19 -10.94
CA GLY A 587 -34.15 -18.21 -12.00
C GLY A 587 -33.99 -16.88 -12.76
N THR A 588 -34.75 -15.83 -12.39
CA THR A 588 -34.50 -14.49 -12.91
C THR A 588 -33.21 -13.93 -12.31
N PHE A 589 -32.46 -13.18 -13.11
CA PHE A 589 -31.16 -12.65 -12.69
C PHE A 589 -30.93 -11.23 -13.20
N SER A 590 -30.09 -10.50 -12.49
CA SER A 590 -29.70 -9.14 -12.85
C SER A 590 -28.31 -8.81 -12.33
N LEU A 591 -27.55 -8.03 -13.09
CA LEU A 591 -26.33 -7.39 -12.60
C LEU A 591 -26.66 -6.43 -11.44
N ARG A 592 -25.85 -6.48 -10.38
CA ARG A 592 -26.06 -5.77 -9.12
C ARG A 592 -24.73 -5.21 -8.61
N ASN A 593 -24.12 -4.31 -9.38
CA ASN A 593 -22.87 -3.64 -8.99
C ASN A 593 -22.98 -2.80 -7.72
N ASP A 594 -24.20 -2.45 -7.30
CA ASP A 594 -24.45 -1.83 -6.01
C ASP A 594 -24.12 -2.75 -4.81
N LEU A 595 -23.94 -4.06 -5.02
CA LEU A 595 -23.49 -5.02 -4.01
C LEU A 595 -21.97 -5.03 -3.82
N ARG A 596 -21.22 -4.14 -4.49
CA ARG A 596 -19.85 -3.80 -4.08
C ARG A 596 -19.80 -3.25 -2.66
N ASP A 597 -20.91 -2.69 -2.16
CA ASP A 597 -21.15 -2.46 -0.74
C ASP A 597 -21.54 -3.78 -0.06
N ILE A 598 -20.64 -4.34 0.74
CA ILE A 598 -20.83 -5.62 1.43
C ILE A 598 -21.99 -5.58 2.44
N ASN A 599 -22.21 -4.45 3.12
CA ASN A 599 -23.34 -4.32 4.05
C ASN A 599 -24.67 -4.39 3.30
N LYS A 600 -24.73 -3.75 2.14
CA LYS A 600 -25.88 -3.85 1.24
C LYS A 600 -26.06 -5.27 0.71
N MET A 601 -24.98 -5.94 0.32
CA MET A 601 -24.99 -7.35 -0.09
C MET A 601 -25.61 -8.25 0.97
N VAL A 602 -25.14 -8.14 2.22
CA VAL A 602 -25.66 -8.92 3.35
C VAL A 602 -27.14 -8.66 3.57
N THR A 603 -27.57 -7.42 3.48
CA THR A 603 -28.99 -7.04 3.66
C THR A 603 -29.86 -7.64 2.55
N VAL A 604 -29.49 -7.44 1.29
CA VAL A 604 -30.25 -7.92 0.13
C VAL A 604 -30.36 -9.45 0.14
N LEU A 605 -29.28 -10.16 0.45
CA LEU A 605 -29.30 -11.63 0.46
C LEU A 605 -30.21 -12.18 1.57
N LYS A 606 -30.29 -11.53 2.73
CA LYS A 606 -31.25 -11.90 3.78
C LYS A 606 -32.69 -11.72 3.32
N GLU A 607 -32.99 -10.57 2.70
CA GLU A 607 -34.33 -10.30 2.17
C GLU A 607 -34.75 -11.30 1.09
N GLU A 608 -33.84 -11.68 0.18
CA GLU A 608 -34.14 -12.67 -0.87
C GLU A 608 -34.33 -14.09 -0.30
N LEU A 609 -33.69 -14.41 0.84
CA LEU A 609 -33.93 -15.68 1.51
C LEU A 609 -35.34 -15.78 2.10
N GLU A 610 -35.87 -14.68 2.63
CA GLU A 610 -37.20 -14.60 3.25
C GLU A 610 -38.35 -14.63 2.24
N LYS A 611 -38.10 -14.29 0.97
CA LYS A 611 -39.10 -14.35 -0.10
C LYS A 611 -39.42 -15.81 -0.45
N GLU A 612 -40.70 -16.15 -0.55
CA GLU A 612 -41.17 -17.51 -0.87
C GLU A 612 -40.76 -17.97 -2.28
#